data_AF-X1VH98-F1
#
_entry.id   AF-X1VH98-F1
#
_cell.length_a   1.000
_cell.length_b   1.000
_cell.length_c   1.000
_cell.angle_alpha   90.00
_cell.angle_beta   90.00
_cell.angle_gamma   90.00
#
_symmetry.space_group_name_H-M   'P 1'
#
loop_
_entity.id
_entity.type
_entity.pdbx_description
1 polymer ?
#
loop_
_entity_poly.entity_id
_entity_poly.type
_entity_poly.pdbx_seq_one_letter_code
_entity_poly.pdbx_strand_id
1 'polypeptide(L)'
;MADKNKLVVRILVLIIVLLLLAVLYAFVIRPTVTGYAIDKYTQGYYQGQADLLSNVWTQIQQAGTAQIPVGENQVLLLAGEIRQIQPAQ
;
A
#
# COMPACT_ATOMS: atom_id res chain seq x y z
N MET A 1 -43.95 -37.24 15.84
CA MET A 1 -43.63 -36.23 14.80
C MET A 1 -43.17 -34.89 15.38
N ALA A 2 -43.48 -34.57 16.64
CA ALA A 2 -43.07 -33.32 17.30
C ALA A 2 -41.55 -33.13 17.41
N ASP A 3 -40.78 -34.19 17.70
CA ASP A 3 -39.33 -34.08 17.90
C ASP A 3 -38.54 -33.81 16.61
N LYS A 4 -39.00 -34.38 15.48
CA LYS A 4 -38.37 -34.18 14.17
C LYS A 4 -38.53 -32.74 13.71
N ASN A 5 -39.70 -32.14 13.92
CA ASN A 5 -39.94 -30.74 13.58
C ASN A 5 -39.10 -29.80 14.44
N LYS A 6 -38.92 -30.11 15.73
CA LYS A 6 -38.07 -29.33 16.64
C LYS A 6 -36.58 -29.41 16.26
N LEU A 7 -36.12 -30.58 15.82
CA LEU A 7 -34.75 -30.78 15.33
C LEU A 7 -34.50 -29.99 14.03
N VAL A 8 -35.45 -30.06 13.08
CA VAL A 8 -35.37 -29.33 11.80
C VAL A 8 -35.32 -27.82 12.02
N VAL A 9 -36.19 -27.29 12.90
CA VAL A 9 -36.17 -25.85 13.23
C VAL A 9 -34.85 -25.44 13.87
N ARG A 10 -34.27 -26.26 14.75
CA ARG A 10 -32.98 -25.97 15.40
C ARG A 10 -31.83 -25.91 14.40
N ILE A 11 -31.79 -26.84 13.44
CA ILE A 11 -30.79 -26.86 12.38
C ILE A 11 -30.95 -25.65 11.46
N LEU A 12 -32.20 -25.31 11.09
CA LEU A 12 -32.47 -24.17 10.22
C LEU A 12 -32.01 -22.85 10.85
N VAL A 13 -32.27 -22.64 12.15
CA VAL A 13 -31.78 -21.47 12.89
C VAL A 13 -30.25 -21.43 12.91
N LEU A 14 -29.59 -22.58 13.10
CA LEU A 14 -28.13 -22.65 13.12
C LEU A 14 -27.52 -22.25 11.77
N ILE A 15 -28.12 -22.71 10.66
CA ILE A 15 -27.70 -22.33 9.30
C ILE A 15 -27.88 -20.83 9.06
N ILE A 16 -29.00 -20.25 9.48
CA ILE A 16 -29.25 -18.80 9.33
C ILE A 16 -28.21 -17.98 10.11
N VAL A 17 -27.89 -18.37 11.35
CA VAL A 17 -26.87 -17.70 12.16
C VAL A 17 -25.49 -17.80 11.50
N LEU A 18 -25.13 -18.96 10.96
CA LEU A 18 -23.86 -19.17 10.27
C LEU A 18 -23.76 -18.34 8.98
N LEU A 19 -24.85 -18.24 8.22
CA LEU A 19 -24.93 -17.39 7.04
C LEU A 19 -24.79 -15.90 7.39
N LEU A 20 -25.45 -15.43 8.47
CA LEU A 20 -25.29 -14.05 8.94
C LEU A 20 -23.85 -13.74 9.35
N LEU A 21 -23.19 -14.66 10.05
CA LEU A 21 -21.77 -14.53 10.39
C LEU A 21 -20.87 -14.46 9.15
N ALA A 22 -21.14 -15.28 8.13
CA ALA A 22 -20.39 -15.27 6.88
C ALA A 22 -20.54 -13.94 6.12
N VAL A 23 -21.76 -13.38 6.07
CA VAL A 23 -22.03 -12.07 5.46
C VAL A 23 -21.29 -10.97 6.23
N LEU A 24 -21.39 -10.94 7.56
CA LEU A 24 -20.65 -9.98 8.40
C LEU A 24 -19.14 -10.05 8.16
N TYR A 25 -18.57 -11.25 8.11
CA TYR A 25 -17.14 -11.44 7.83
C TYR A 25 -16.75 -10.93 6.44
N ALA A 26 -17.51 -11.32 5.42
CA ALA A 26 -17.21 -10.97 4.03
C ALA A 26 -17.34 -9.46 3.76
N PHE A 27 -18.32 -8.79 4.36
CA PHE A 27 -18.63 -7.39 4.05
C PHE A 27 -18.06 -6.38 5.04
N VAL A 28 -17.73 -6.76 6.28
CA VAL A 28 -17.18 -5.82 7.28
C VAL A 28 -15.71 -6.11 7.54
N ILE A 29 -15.37 -7.36 7.85
CA ILE A 29 -14.02 -7.71 8.30
C ILE A 29 -13.04 -7.72 7.11
N ARG A 30 -13.41 -8.38 6.00
CA ARG A 30 -12.54 -8.48 4.81
C ARG A 30 -12.15 -7.11 4.22
N PRO A 31 -13.07 -6.17 3.91
CA PRO A 31 -12.67 -4.88 3.34
C PRO A 31 -11.86 -4.02 4.30
N THR A 32 -12.09 -4.13 5.61
CA THR A 32 -11.29 -3.40 6.62
C THR A 32 -9.83 -3.86 6.61
N VAL A 33 -9.58 -5.17 6.52
CA VAL A 33 -8.23 -5.73 6.45
C VAL A 33 -7.57 -5.44 5.10
N THR A 34 -8.32 -5.59 4.00
CA THR A 34 -7.79 -5.32 2.66
C THR A 34 -7.50 -3.83 2.45
N GLY A 35 -8.35 -2.94 2.93
CA GLY A 35 -8.13 -1.49 2.89
C GLY A 35 -6.88 -1.07 3.66
N TYR A 36 -6.67 -1.61 4.87
CA TYR A 36 -5.48 -1.33 5.67
C TYR A 36 -4.18 -1.83 5.00
N ALA A 37 -4.22 -3.01 4.36
CA ALA A 37 -3.07 -3.53 3.63
C ALA A 37 -2.73 -2.65 2.42
N ILE A 38 -3.74 -2.21 1.65
CA ILE A 38 -3.54 -1.32 0.51
C ILE A 38 -2.97 0.02 0.98
N ASP A 39 -3.53 0.63 2.02
CA ASP A 39 -3.05 1.91 2.55
C ASP A 39 -1.60 1.83 3.01
N LYS A 40 -1.21 0.73 3.66
CA LYS A 40 0.19 0.51 4.07
C LYS A 40 1.13 0.31 2.88
N TYR A 41 0.71 -0.43 1.87
CA TYR A 41 1.49 -0.59 0.64
C TYR A 41 1.67 0.73 -0.10
N THR A 42 0.58 1.51 -0.21
CA THR A 42 0.58 2.82 -0.86
C THR A 42 1.42 3.84 -0.09
N GLN A 43 1.31 3.89 1.25
CA GLN A 43 2.17 4.72 2.09
C GLN A 43 3.66 4.37 1.95
N GLY A 44 4.00 3.08 2.00
CA GLY A 44 5.39 2.63 1.83
C GLY A 44 5.96 2.97 0.45
N TYR A 45 5.15 2.86 -0.60
CA TYR A 45 5.54 3.23 -1.96
C TYR A 45 5.77 4.74 -2.12
N TYR A 46 4.90 5.58 -1.53
CA TYR A 46 5.07 7.04 -1.57
C TYR A 46 6.25 7.51 -0.70
N GLN A 47 6.42 6.94 0.49
CA GLN A 47 7.56 7.27 1.37
C GLN A 47 8.89 6.84 0.74
N GLY A 48 8.95 5.63 0.18
CA GLY A 48 10.15 5.16 -0.52
C GLY A 48 10.52 6.04 -1.71
N GLN A 49 9.54 6.50 -2.50
CA GLN A 49 9.79 7.45 -3.58
C GLN A 49 10.28 8.82 -3.07
N ALA A 50 9.69 9.34 -2.00
CA ALA A 50 10.11 10.62 -1.41
C ALA A 50 11.56 10.57 -0.89
N ASP A 51 11.94 9.48 -0.24
CA ASP A 51 13.30 9.28 0.27
C ASP A 51 14.32 9.14 -0.87
N LEU A 52 13.98 8.41 -1.93
CA LEU A 52 14.82 8.30 -3.12
C LEU A 52 15.02 9.66 -3.79
N LEU A 53 13.94 10.43 -3.96
CA LEU A 53 14.00 11.77 -4.56
C LEU A 53 14.81 12.75 -3.70
N SER A 54 14.67 12.70 -2.37
CA SER A 54 15.45 13.51 -1.44
C SER A 54 16.95 13.20 -1.52
N ASN A 55 17.31 11.92 -1.60
CA ASN A 55 18.70 11.48 -1.76
C ASN A 55 19.29 11.89 -3.11
N VAL A 56 18.53 11.75 -4.20
CA VAL A 56 18.92 12.21 -5.54
C VAL A 56 19.12 13.72 -5.57
N TRP A 57 18.19 14.48 -4.98
CA TRP A 57 18.30 15.93 -4.89
C TRP A 57 19.53 16.37 -4.10
N THR A 58 19.80 15.73 -2.96
CA THR A 58 20.98 16.02 -2.13
C THR A 58 22.27 15.71 -2.89
N GLN A 59 22.33 14.60 -3.61
CA GLN A 59 23.48 14.25 -4.45
C GLN A 59 23.70 15.26 -5.58
N ILE A 60 22.64 15.69 -6.27
CA ILE A 60 22.72 16.74 -7.29
C ILE A 60 23.25 18.05 -6.70
N GLN A 61 22.76 18.47 -5.53
CA GLN A 61 23.18 19.71 -4.90
C GLN A 61 24.66 19.68 -4.45
N GLN A 62 25.18 18.52 -4.06
CA GLN A 62 26.56 18.38 -3.55
C GLN A 62 27.58 18.08 -4.65
N ALA A 63 27.22 17.25 -5.62
CA ALA A 63 28.13 16.72 -6.62
C ALA A 63 27.77 17.11 -8.07
N GLY A 64 26.71 17.90 -8.27
CA GLY A 64 26.17 18.27 -9.59
C GLY A 64 25.49 17.12 -10.34
N THR A 65 25.58 15.90 -9.80
CA THR A 65 25.08 14.68 -10.41
C THR A 65 24.54 13.74 -9.34
N ALA A 66 23.49 12.97 -9.66
CA ALA A 66 22.99 11.88 -8.83
C ALA A 66 23.14 10.55 -9.56
N GLN A 67 23.46 9.52 -8.79
CA GLN A 67 23.61 8.16 -9.28
C GLN A 67 22.43 7.31 -8.80
N ILE A 68 21.59 6.85 -9.73
CA ILE A 68 20.43 6.03 -9.43
C ILE A 68 20.71 4.60 -9.92
N PRO A 69 20.89 3.61 -9.03
CA PRO A 69 21.03 2.23 -9.44
C PRO A 69 19.70 1.73 -10.04
N VAL A 70 19.74 1.21 -11.26
CA VAL A 70 18.58 0.67 -12.00
C VAL A 70 18.65 -0.84 -12.23
N GLY A 71 19.71 -1.48 -11.74
CA GLY A 71 19.92 -2.93 -11.78
C GLY A 71 21.23 -3.31 -11.08
N GLU A 72 21.58 -4.60 -11.09
CA GLU A 72 22.75 -5.11 -10.35
C GLU A 72 24.09 -4.49 -10.79
N ASN A 73 24.20 -4.05 -12.05
CA ASN A 73 25.42 -3.43 -12.61
C ASN A 73 25.13 -2.20 -13.48
N GLN A 74 23.97 -1.57 -13.34
CA GLN A 74 23.58 -0.40 -14.14
C GLN A 74 23.17 0.76 -13.25
N VAL A 75 23.77 1.91 -13.50
CA VAL A 75 23.50 3.16 -12.78
C VAL A 75 23.11 4.22 -13.80
N LEU A 76 21.98 4.87 -13.56
CA LEU A 76 21.54 6.03 -14.30
C LEU A 76 22.17 7.26 -13.65
N LEU A 77 22.94 8.02 -14.44
CA LEU A 77 23.49 9.30 -14.00
C LEU A 77 22.51 10.41 -14.38
N LEU A 78 22.02 11.11 -13.38
CA LEU A 78 21.23 12.34 -13.56
C LEU A 78 22.15 13.53 -13.31
N ALA A 79 22.47 14.28 -14.35
CA ALA A 79 23.12 15.58 -14.19
C ALA A 79 22.07 16.63 -13.87
N GLY A 80 22.18 17.27 -12.70
CA GLY A 80 21.34 18.42 -12.39
C GLY A 80 21.96 19.68 -12.98
N GLU A 81 21.24 20.37 -13.85
CA GLU A 81 21.65 21.70 -14.29
C GLU A 81 21.46 22.68 -13.11
N ILE A 82 22.50 22.86 -12.31
CA ILE A 82 22.50 23.90 -11.27
C ILE A 82 22.64 25.25 -11.99
N ARG A 83 21.50 25.87 -12.32
CA ARG A 83 21.49 27.25 -12.80
C ARG A 83 21.95 28.15 -11.67
N GLN A 84 23.24 28.48 -11.63
CA GLN A 84 23.70 29.61 -10.84
C GLN A 84 23.02 30.84 -11.42
N ILE A 85 22.06 31.40 -10.67
CA ILE A 85 21.45 32.69 -11.02
C ILE A 85 22.57 33.72 -10.87
N GLN A 86 23.23 34.05 -11.97
CA GLN A 86 24.23 35.10 -12.03
C GLN A 86 23.51 36.42 -11.67
N PRO A 87 23.86 37.12 -10.57
CA PRO A 87 23.28 38.42 -10.30
C PRO A 87 23.70 39.36 -11.44
N ALA A 88 22.71 40.01 -12.05
CA ALA A 88 22.94 41.03 -13.07
C ALA A 88 23.88 42.10 -12.50
N GLN A 89 24.99 42.35 -13.20
CA GLN A 89 25.93 43.43 -12.90
C GLN A 89 25.30 44.79 -13.25
#